data_AF-A0A1I0F3W4-F1
#
_entry.id   AF-A0A1I0F3W4-F1
#
_cell.length_a   1.000
_cell.length_b   1.000
_cell.length_c   1.000
_cell.angle_alpha   90.00
_cell.angle_beta   90.00
_cell.angle_gamma   90.00
#
_symmetry.space_group_name_H-M   'P 1'
#
loop_
_entity.id
_entity.type
_entity.pdbx_description
1 polymer ?
#
loop_
_entity_poly.entity_id
_entity_poly.type
_entity_poly.pdbx_seq_one_letter_code
_entity_poly.pdbx_strand_id
1 'polypeptide(L)'
;MSSPRNTSKTDPLLLLADAMGPGGPSASIERMEAQGQREIVNSTVLPSRLNYGTEDELTALGFKLGDKVAGDPLFRHAELPTGWKREGSDHAMWSYLVDELGRRRVSVFYKAAFYDRDAFLNVNTVYGYIGECISEKRTPVLDEVWATRKAVHAAAVGQIAQCAKYLGMYDDRDDEYGRERAAELRSEIAAAQALIDSLTAQDGAA
;
A
#
# COMPACT_ATOMS: atom_id res chain seq x y z
N MET A 1 15.42 0.76 14.33
CA MET A 1 15.64 2.16 14.81
C MET A 1 14.45 2.59 15.65
N SER A 2 14.63 3.53 16.58
CA SER A 2 13.51 4.34 17.11
C SER A 2 12.85 5.12 15.96
N SER A 3 11.59 5.51 16.11
CA SER A 3 10.73 6.28 15.18
C SER A 3 11.42 7.08 14.03
N PRO A 4 10.80 7.18 12.83
CA PRO A 4 11.30 8.05 11.77
C PRO A 4 11.58 9.48 12.23
N ARG A 5 12.55 10.13 11.57
CA ARG A 5 12.97 11.49 11.91
C ARG A 5 11.83 12.47 11.70
N ASN A 6 11.63 13.35 12.68
CA ASN A 6 10.70 14.46 12.56
C ASN A 6 11.29 15.56 11.66
N THR A 7 11.01 15.49 10.36
CA THR A 7 11.60 16.39 9.36
C THR A 7 11.15 17.84 9.49
N SER A 8 10.03 18.14 10.16
CA SER A 8 9.60 19.53 10.43
C SER A 8 10.45 20.21 11.51
N LYS A 9 11.33 19.45 12.17
CA LYS A 9 12.36 19.94 13.10
C LYS A 9 13.75 20.00 12.49
N THR A 10 13.87 19.75 11.18
CA THR A 10 15.15 19.89 10.47
C THR A 10 15.58 21.36 10.45
N ASP A 11 16.87 21.61 10.64
CA ASP A 11 17.46 22.95 10.53
C ASP A 11 17.15 23.57 9.15
N PRO A 12 16.53 24.76 9.08
CA PRO A 12 16.22 25.43 7.82
C PRO A 12 17.43 25.66 6.90
N LEU A 13 18.64 25.85 7.45
CA LEU A 13 19.86 26.00 6.66
C LEU A 13 20.26 24.69 5.97
N LEU A 14 20.03 23.54 6.62
CA LEU A 14 20.25 22.24 6.00
C LEU A 14 19.22 21.96 4.90
N LEU A 15 17.97 22.36 5.09
CA LEU A 15 16.92 22.26 4.06
C LEU A 15 17.27 23.12 2.84
N LEU A 16 17.73 24.36 3.07
CA LEU A 16 18.17 25.24 1.99
C LEU A 16 19.37 24.66 1.25
N ALA A 17 20.38 24.15 1.97
CA ALA A 17 21.56 23.56 1.37
C ALA A 17 21.22 22.33 0.50
N ASP A 18 20.32 21.45 0.95
CA ASP A 18 19.86 20.29 0.16
C ASP A 18 19.05 20.72 -1.07
N ALA A 19 18.21 21.75 -0.94
CA ALA A 19 17.43 22.31 -2.04
C ALA A 19 18.28 23.03 -3.10
N MET A 20 19.46 23.54 -2.74
CA MET A 20 20.44 24.11 -3.67
C MET A 20 21.28 23.05 -4.39
N GLY A 21 21.15 21.77 -4.01
CA GLY A 21 21.84 20.66 -4.66
C GLY A 21 21.27 20.29 -6.04
N PRO A 22 21.83 19.25 -6.68
CA PRO A 22 21.34 18.75 -7.96
C PRO A 22 19.86 18.35 -7.91
N GLY A 23 19.11 18.75 -8.94
CA GLY A 23 17.66 18.53 -9.05
C GLY A 23 16.80 19.56 -8.29
N GLY A 24 17.42 20.49 -7.57
CA GLY A 24 16.73 21.61 -6.94
C GLY A 24 15.79 21.20 -5.79
N PRO A 25 14.83 22.07 -5.44
CA PRO A 25 13.91 21.85 -4.32
C PRO A 25 13.07 20.57 -4.46
N SER A 26 12.60 20.23 -5.66
CA SER A 26 11.76 19.04 -5.88
C SER A 26 12.52 17.75 -5.56
N ALA A 27 13.74 17.60 -6.08
CA ALA A 27 14.55 16.42 -5.82
C ALA A 27 14.97 16.32 -4.34
N SER A 28 15.13 17.45 -3.65
CA SER A 28 15.36 17.47 -2.20
C SER A 28 14.19 16.87 -1.43
N ILE A 29 12.95 17.23 -1.78
CA ILE A 29 11.74 16.65 -1.16
C ILE A 29 11.60 15.16 -1.46
N GLU A 30 11.80 14.74 -2.71
CA GLU A 30 11.75 13.32 -3.11
C GLU A 30 12.77 12.48 -2.33
N ARG A 31 13.98 13.00 -2.12
CA ARG A 31 15.00 12.34 -1.29
C ARG A 31 14.56 12.22 0.16
N MET A 32 13.92 13.26 0.73
CA MET A 32 13.39 13.21 2.10
C MET A 32 12.28 12.16 2.23
N GLU A 33 11.34 12.12 1.28
CA GLU A 33 10.26 11.13 1.25
C GLU A 33 10.82 9.70 1.16
N ALA A 34 11.71 9.44 0.20
CA ALA A 34 12.35 8.13 0.05
C ALA A 34 13.15 7.73 1.31
N GLN A 35 13.80 8.69 1.98
CA GLN A 35 14.46 8.44 3.25
C GLN A 35 13.46 8.12 4.37
N GLY A 36 12.34 8.85 4.43
CA GLY A 36 11.25 8.59 5.38
C GLY A 36 10.66 7.19 5.21
N GLN A 37 10.48 6.73 3.97
CA GLN A 37 10.05 5.36 3.66
C GLN A 37 11.05 4.33 4.22
N ARG A 38 12.35 4.51 3.97
CA ARG A 38 13.38 3.62 4.52
C ARG A 38 13.37 3.61 6.04
N GLU A 39 13.17 4.76 6.67
CA GLU A 39 13.07 4.88 8.13
C GLU A 39 11.85 4.15 8.69
N ILE A 40 10.65 4.33 8.11
CA ILE A 40 9.43 3.68 8.61
C ILE A 40 9.52 2.15 8.45
N VAL A 41 10.06 1.66 7.32
CA VAL A 41 10.28 0.22 7.08
C VAL A 41 11.22 -0.40 8.12
N ASN A 42 12.19 0.36 8.65
CA ASN A 42 13.16 -0.10 9.65
C ASN A 42 12.84 0.35 11.09
N SER A 43 11.63 0.86 11.33
CA SER A 43 11.19 1.38 12.63
C SER A 43 10.37 0.36 13.44
N THR A 44 10.14 0.68 14.72
CA THR A 44 9.24 -0.05 15.63
C THR A 44 7.92 0.69 15.89
N VAL A 45 7.60 1.67 15.06
CA VAL A 45 6.38 2.49 15.19
C VAL A 45 5.47 2.27 13.99
N LEU A 46 4.23 2.72 14.13
CA LEU A 46 3.25 2.81 13.05
C LEU A 46 2.63 4.22 13.06
N PRO A 47 2.09 4.70 11.93
CA PRO A 47 1.25 5.87 11.94
C PRO A 47 0.10 5.76 12.94
N SER A 48 -0.15 6.82 13.68
CA SER A 48 -1.21 6.88 14.69
C SER A 48 -2.62 6.99 14.08
N ARG A 49 -2.71 7.43 12.82
CA ARG A 49 -3.98 7.68 12.13
C ARG A 49 -4.32 6.53 11.19
N LEU A 50 -5.56 6.06 11.23
CA LEU A 50 -6.14 5.22 10.20
C LEU A 50 -6.93 6.09 9.23
N ASN A 51 -6.71 5.91 7.93
CA ASN A 51 -7.50 6.52 6.89
C ASN A 51 -8.59 5.54 6.38
N TYR A 52 -8.29 4.24 6.35
CA TYR A 52 -9.27 3.17 6.16
C TYR A 52 -9.03 2.02 7.17
N GLY A 53 -10.13 1.52 7.72
CA GLY A 53 -10.14 0.49 8.75
C GLY A 53 -10.20 1.04 10.18
N THR A 54 -10.12 0.16 11.18
CA THR A 54 -10.21 0.51 12.61
C THR A 54 -9.07 -0.06 13.46
N GLU A 55 -8.88 0.49 14.67
CA GLU A 55 -7.93 -0.08 15.64
C GLU A 55 -8.33 -1.49 16.09
N ASP A 56 -9.64 -1.78 16.12
CA ASP A 56 -10.16 -3.12 16.44
C ASP A 56 -9.77 -4.12 15.36
N GLU A 57 -9.80 -3.74 14.08
CA GLU A 57 -9.33 -4.59 12.98
C GLU A 57 -7.82 -4.86 13.09
N LEU A 58 -7.01 -3.84 13.39
CA LEU A 58 -5.58 -4.04 13.64
C LEU A 58 -5.34 -4.99 14.83
N THR A 59 -6.10 -4.81 15.91
CA THR A 59 -6.00 -5.68 17.09
C THR A 59 -6.43 -7.11 16.77
N ALA A 60 -7.48 -7.29 15.95
CA ALA A 60 -7.94 -8.59 15.47
C ALA A 60 -6.91 -9.28 14.55
N LEU A 61 -6.09 -8.50 13.84
CA LEU A 61 -4.93 -9.00 13.09
C LEU A 61 -3.73 -9.36 14.00
N GLY A 62 -3.80 -9.05 15.30
CA GLY A 62 -2.78 -9.38 16.29
C GLY A 62 -1.79 -8.27 16.60
N PHE A 63 -2.04 -7.04 16.12
CA PHE A 63 -1.19 -5.89 16.47
C PHE A 63 -1.36 -5.52 17.93
N LYS A 64 -0.27 -5.16 18.61
CA LYS A 64 -0.33 -4.52 19.94
C LYS A 64 -0.02 -3.04 19.78
N LEU A 65 -1.03 -2.20 19.94
CA LEU A 65 -0.91 -0.76 19.78
C LEU A 65 -0.55 -0.10 21.12
N GLY A 66 0.53 0.67 21.14
CA GLY A 66 1.02 1.42 22.31
C GLY A 66 0.74 2.92 22.21
N ASP A 67 1.40 3.68 23.07
CA ASP A 67 1.26 5.14 23.15
C ASP A 67 1.88 5.86 21.94
N LYS A 68 1.42 7.10 21.71
CA LYS A 68 2.02 8.01 20.73
C LYS A 68 3.46 8.32 21.10
N VAL A 69 4.32 8.45 20.09
CA VAL A 69 5.73 8.82 20.28
C VAL A 69 5.80 10.24 20.86
N ALA A 70 6.55 10.40 21.95
CA ALA A 70 6.75 11.70 22.58
C ALA A 70 7.41 12.69 21.59
N GLY A 71 6.77 13.84 21.38
CA GLY A 71 7.26 14.87 20.44
C GLY A 71 6.96 14.62 18.96
N ASP A 72 6.34 13.48 18.60
CA ASP A 72 5.89 13.20 17.23
C ASP A 72 4.59 12.37 17.20
N PRO A 73 3.43 13.01 17.40
CA PRO A 73 2.14 12.31 17.52
C PRO A 73 1.66 11.64 16.24
N LEU A 74 2.35 11.88 15.10
CA LEU A 74 2.10 11.16 13.85
C LEU A 74 2.34 9.66 13.98
N PHE A 75 3.19 9.25 14.92
CA PHE A 75 3.53 7.85 15.15
C PHE A 75 3.15 7.40 16.56
N ARG A 76 2.91 6.10 16.69
CA ARG A 76 2.72 5.40 17.95
C ARG A 76 3.54 4.12 17.96
N HIS A 77 3.93 3.69 19.15
CA HIS A 77 4.58 2.40 19.33
C HIS A 77 3.62 1.28 18.95
N ALA A 78 4.13 0.24 18.27
CA ALA A 78 3.33 -0.93 17.98
C ALA A 78 4.20 -2.18 17.78
N GLU A 79 3.70 -3.32 18.24
CA GLU A 79 4.29 -4.63 17.92
C GLU A 79 3.51 -5.25 16.76
N LEU A 80 4.25 -5.73 15.76
CA LEU A 80 3.67 -6.50 14.65
C LEU A 80 3.32 -7.91 15.12
N PRO A 81 2.30 -8.55 14.54
CA PRO A 81 2.04 -9.97 14.78
C PRO A 81 3.24 -10.83 14.37
N THR A 82 3.35 -12.02 14.97
CA THR A 82 4.43 -12.97 14.65
C THR A 82 4.43 -13.32 13.17
N GLY A 83 5.60 -13.29 12.52
CA GLY A 83 5.76 -13.62 11.10
C GLY A 83 5.48 -12.46 10.14
N TRP A 84 4.93 -11.34 10.63
CA TRP A 84 4.71 -10.16 9.81
C TRP A 84 6.00 -9.38 9.60
N LYS A 85 6.13 -8.77 8.42
CA LYS A 85 7.28 -7.93 8.04
C LYS A 85 6.83 -6.61 7.44
N ARG A 86 7.73 -5.63 7.48
CA ARG A 86 7.60 -4.36 6.74
C ARG A 86 8.25 -4.52 5.37
N GLU A 87 7.65 -3.94 4.35
CA GLU A 87 8.14 -3.98 2.97
C GLU A 87 8.03 -2.58 2.36
N GLY A 88 9.11 -2.07 1.76
CA GLY A 88 9.06 -0.82 0.99
C GLY A 88 8.33 -1.03 -0.34
N SER A 89 7.69 0.01 -0.86
CA SER A 89 7.14 -0.01 -2.22
C SER A 89 8.06 0.74 -3.19
N ASP A 90 7.76 0.69 -4.48
CA ASP A 90 8.46 1.50 -5.50
C ASP A 90 8.11 3.00 -5.41
N HIS A 91 7.06 3.36 -4.65
CA HIS A 91 6.67 4.74 -4.42
C HIS A 91 7.29 5.27 -3.12
N ALA A 92 7.97 6.41 -3.19
CA ALA A 92 8.74 7.01 -2.09
C ALA A 92 7.97 7.33 -0.79
N MET A 93 6.65 7.19 -0.76
CA MET A 93 5.80 7.50 0.41
C MET A 93 5.00 6.29 0.88
N TRP A 94 5.00 5.18 0.12
CA TRP A 94 4.20 4.02 0.45
C TRP A 94 5.08 2.88 0.95
N SER A 95 4.54 2.09 1.86
CA SER A 95 5.13 0.85 2.34
C SER A 95 4.00 -0.09 2.73
N TYR A 96 4.33 -1.35 2.99
CA TYR A 96 3.36 -2.38 3.31
C TYR A 96 3.73 -3.13 4.58
N LEU A 97 2.72 -3.60 5.29
CA LEU A 97 2.85 -4.66 6.27
C LEU A 97 2.35 -5.96 5.62
N VAL A 98 3.28 -6.90 5.52
CA VAL A 98 3.10 -8.18 4.86
C VAL A 98 2.96 -9.24 5.93
N ASP A 99 1.89 -10.03 5.86
CA ASP A 99 1.65 -11.10 6.82
C ASP A 99 2.55 -12.32 6.58
N GLU A 100 2.45 -13.30 7.46
CA GLU A 100 3.25 -14.52 7.45
C GLU A 100 3.11 -15.35 6.17
N LEU A 101 2.01 -15.16 5.42
CA LEU A 101 1.77 -15.83 4.14
C LEU A 101 2.25 -15.00 2.94
N GLY A 102 2.86 -13.83 3.16
CA GLY A 102 3.33 -12.96 2.10
C GLY A 102 2.27 -12.02 1.53
N ARG A 103 1.14 -11.82 2.22
CA ARG A 103 0.04 -10.97 1.74
C ARG A 103 0.16 -9.57 2.31
N ARG A 104 -0.02 -8.53 1.49
CA ARG A 104 0.00 -7.12 1.93
C ARG A 104 -1.34 -6.78 2.59
N ARG A 105 -1.38 -6.82 3.93
CA ARG A 105 -2.61 -6.64 4.72
C ARG A 105 -2.84 -5.21 5.17
N VAL A 106 -1.78 -4.41 5.25
CA VAL A 106 -1.87 -3.00 5.62
C VAL A 106 -0.98 -2.20 4.69
N SER A 107 -1.52 -1.11 4.15
CA SER A 107 -0.75 -0.11 3.42
C SER A 107 -0.41 1.04 4.36
N VAL A 108 0.85 1.48 4.32
CA VAL A 108 1.41 2.53 5.16
C VAL A 108 1.76 3.70 4.26
N PHE A 109 1.17 4.86 4.50
CA PHE A 109 1.58 6.11 3.87
C PHE A 109 2.41 6.92 4.85
N TYR A 110 3.55 7.43 4.39
CA TYR A 110 4.34 8.40 5.11
C TYR A 110 4.99 9.41 4.15
N LYS A 111 4.54 10.66 4.25
CA LYS A 111 5.12 11.82 3.60
C LYS A 111 6.07 12.51 4.57
N ALA A 112 7.36 12.47 4.26
CA ALA A 112 8.41 13.06 5.10
C ALA A 112 8.81 14.49 4.72
N ALA A 113 8.06 15.15 3.83
CA ALA A 113 8.28 16.55 3.48
C ALA A 113 8.19 17.45 4.73
N PHE A 114 9.17 18.33 4.95
CA PHE A 114 9.28 19.10 6.21
C PHE A 114 8.12 20.07 6.46
N TYR A 115 7.47 20.56 5.41
CA TYR A 115 6.41 21.57 5.46
C TYR A 115 4.99 20.99 5.57
N ASP A 116 4.81 19.71 5.25
CA ASP A 116 3.52 19.02 5.20
C ASP A 116 3.74 17.53 5.46
N ARG A 117 4.16 17.20 6.68
CA ARG A 117 4.32 15.81 7.11
C ARG A 117 2.95 15.19 7.32
N ASP A 118 2.75 14.01 6.76
CA ASP A 118 1.54 13.22 6.98
C ASP A 118 1.85 11.74 7.04
N ALA A 119 1.12 11.01 7.87
CA ALA A 119 1.27 9.57 8.03
C ALA A 119 -0.07 8.93 8.37
N PHE A 120 -0.41 7.83 7.68
CA PHE A 120 -1.60 7.05 7.97
C PHE A 120 -1.50 5.60 7.53
N LEU A 121 -2.42 4.77 8.05
CA LEU A 121 -2.60 3.37 7.69
C LEU A 121 -3.91 3.16 6.92
N ASN A 122 -3.89 2.17 6.03
CA ASN A 122 -5.08 1.56 5.44
C ASN A 122 -5.06 0.06 5.70
N VAL A 123 -6.08 -0.49 6.36
CA VAL A 123 -6.28 -1.94 6.41
C VAL A 123 -6.83 -2.40 5.06
N ASN A 124 -6.11 -3.29 4.39
CA ASN A 124 -6.47 -3.72 3.05
C ASN A 124 -7.62 -4.74 3.11
N THR A 125 -8.62 -4.54 2.25
CA THR A 125 -9.68 -5.53 2.01
C THR A 125 -9.20 -6.61 1.05
N VAL A 126 -9.92 -7.74 0.97
CA VAL A 126 -9.65 -8.76 -0.06
C VAL A 126 -9.78 -8.17 -1.46
N TYR A 127 -10.74 -7.26 -1.68
CA TYR A 127 -10.87 -6.53 -2.95
C TYR A 127 -9.60 -5.75 -3.31
N GLY A 128 -9.06 -4.98 -2.37
CA GLY A 128 -7.82 -4.23 -2.56
C GLY A 128 -6.61 -5.12 -2.81
N TYR A 129 -6.49 -6.21 -2.03
CA TYR A 129 -5.43 -7.20 -2.19
C TYR A 129 -5.44 -7.88 -3.57
N ILE A 130 -6.61 -8.27 -4.05
CA ILE A 130 -6.75 -8.88 -5.38
C ILE A 130 -6.46 -7.88 -6.50
N GLY A 131 -6.91 -6.63 -6.36
CA GLY A 131 -6.57 -5.57 -7.32
C GLY A 131 -5.06 -5.36 -7.44
N GLU A 132 -4.37 -5.29 -6.30
CA GLU A 132 -2.91 -5.16 -6.27
C GLU A 132 -2.21 -6.39 -6.86
N CYS A 133 -2.66 -7.60 -6.55
CA CYS A 133 -2.10 -8.82 -7.13
C CYS A 133 -2.24 -8.82 -8.66
N ILE A 134 -3.39 -8.39 -9.18
CA ILE A 134 -3.63 -8.33 -10.62
C ILE A 134 -2.74 -7.26 -11.28
N SER A 135 -2.69 -6.03 -10.75
CA SER A 135 -1.89 -4.95 -11.36
C SER A 135 -0.40 -5.26 -11.33
N GLU A 136 0.09 -5.88 -10.25
CA GLU A 136 1.50 -6.27 -10.07
C GLU A 136 1.81 -7.66 -10.62
N LYS A 137 0.85 -8.34 -11.26
CA LYS A 137 1.01 -9.68 -11.84
C LYS A 137 1.50 -10.72 -10.82
N ARG A 138 1.06 -10.61 -9.57
CA ARG A 138 1.32 -11.57 -8.48
C ARG A 138 0.17 -12.58 -8.39
N THR A 139 0.50 -13.83 -8.09
CA THR A 139 -0.51 -14.86 -7.77
C THR A 139 -1.03 -14.63 -6.36
N PRO A 140 -2.36 -14.47 -6.15
CA PRO A 140 -2.90 -14.29 -4.82
C PRO A 140 -2.76 -15.57 -3.99
N VAL A 141 -2.45 -15.42 -2.71
CA VAL A 141 -2.39 -16.49 -1.72
C VAL A 141 -3.73 -16.55 -0.99
N LEU A 142 -4.40 -17.69 -1.11
CA LEU A 142 -5.70 -17.96 -0.51
C LEU A 142 -5.55 -18.65 0.85
N ASP A 143 -6.54 -18.47 1.71
CA ASP A 143 -6.70 -19.24 2.95
C ASP A 143 -8.20 -19.44 3.25
N GLU A 144 -8.52 -20.12 4.34
CA GLU A 144 -9.92 -20.35 4.75
C GLU A 144 -10.47 -19.28 5.70
N VAL A 145 -9.73 -18.19 5.95
CA VAL A 145 -10.05 -17.22 7.00
C VAL A 145 -10.35 -15.84 6.44
N TRP A 146 -9.43 -15.28 5.65
CA TRP A 146 -9.54 -13.91 5.13
C TRP A 146 -9.65 -13.90 3.61
N ALA A 147 -8.66 -14.48 2.91
CA ALA A 147 -8.63 -14.61 1.46
C ALA A 147 -9.30 -15.92 1.03
N THR A 148 -10.53 -16.14 1.51
CA THR A 148 -11.33 -17.32 1.13
C THR A 148 -11.57 -17.37 -0.35
N ARG A 149 -11.70 -18.58 -0.92
CA ARG A 149 -12.06 -18.77 -2.34
C ARG A 149 -13.27 -17.92 -2.74
N LYS A 150 -14.31 -17.91 -1.90
CA LYS A 150 -15.52 -17.10 -2.09
C LYS A 150 -15.21 -15.59 -2.10
N ALA A 151 -14.42 -15.10 -1.14
CA ALA A 151 -14.07 -13.69 -1.05
C ALA A 151 -13.17 -13.25 -2.22
N VAL A 152 -12.22 -14.09 -2.62
CA VAL A 152 -11.34 -13.83 -3.77
C VAL A 152 -12.13 -13.85 -5.08
N HIS A 153 -13.05 -14.80 -5.27
CA HIS A 153 -13.93 -14.82 -6.43
C HIS A 153 -14.78 -13.53 -6.51
N ALA A 154 -15.42 -13.15 -5.41
CA ALA A 154 -16.21 -11.91 -5.37
C ALA A 154 -15.36 -10.66 -5.65
N ALA A 155 -14.14 -10.60 -5.11
CA ALA A 155 -13.19 -9.54 -5.38
C ALA A 155 -12.80 -9.47 -6.87
N ALA A 156 -12.47 -10.61 -7.49
CA ALA A 156 -12.10 -10.69 -8.89
C ALA A 156 -13.24 -10.24 -9.83
N VAL A 157 -14.50 -10.64 -9.53
CA VAL A 157 -15.68 -10.16 -10.26
C VAL A 157 -15.82 -8.65 -10.13
N GLY A 158 -15.62 -8.10 -8.92
CA GLY A 158 -15.61 -6.66 -8.68
C GLY A 158 -14.53 -5.94 -9.50
N GLN A 159 -13.33 -6.52 -9.59
CA GLN A 159 -12.23 -5.94 -10.37
C GLN A 159 -12.57 -5.89 -11.86
N ILE A 160 -13.17 -6.94 -12.43
CA ILE A 160 -13.65 -6.92 -13.82
C ILE A 160 -14.64 -5.77 -14.04
N ALA A 161 -15.64 -5.63 -13.15
CA ALA A 161 -16.64 -4.58 -13.27
C ALA A 161 -16.02 -3.18 -13.22
N GLN A 162 -15.07 -2.94 -12.31
CA GLN A 162 -14.39 -1.66 -12.19
C GLN A 162 -13.50 -1.37 -13.40
N CYS A 163 -12.74 -2.36 -13.88
CA CYS A 163 -11.88 -2.20 -15.04
C CYS A 163 -12.71 -1.95 -16.31
N ALA A 164 -13.83 -2.66 -16.49
CA ALA A 164 -14.73 -2.45 -17.63
C ALA A 164 -15.33 -1.03 -17.63
N LYS A 165 -15.68 -0.50 -16.45
CA LYS A 165 -16.14 0.89 -16.31
C LYS A 165 -15.07 1.89 -16.76
N TYR A 166 -13.82 1.72 -16.31
CA TYR A 166 -12.73 2.59 -16.73
C TYR A 166 -12.38 2.41 -18.20
N LEU A 167 -12.43 1.19 -18.72
CA LEU A 167 -12.14 0.90 -20.11
C LEU A 167 -13.05 1.73 -21.02
N GLY A 168 -14.35 1.81 -20.71
CA GLY A 168 -15.29 2.66 -21.45
C GLY A 168 -14.95 4.16 -21.45
N MET A 169 -14.08 4.65 -20.54
CA MET A 169 -13.60 6.05 -20.55
C MET A 169 -12.36 6.24 -21.44
N TYR A 170 -11.61 5.17 -21.71
CA TYR A 170 -10.34 5.20 -22.44
C TYR A 170 -10.43 4.59 -23.83
N ASP A 171 -11.46 3.78 -24.12
CA ASP A 171 -11.56 3.02 -25.39
C ASP A 171 -11.64 3.93 -26.63
N ASP A 172 -12.28 5.10 -26.47
CA ASP A 172 -12.45 6.08 -27.55
C ASP A 172 -11.32 7.12 -27.63
N ARG A 173 -10.31 7.05 -26.74
CA ARG A 173 -9.19 7.98 -26.76
C ARG A 173 -8.13 7.53 -27.76
N ASP A 174 -7.81 8.42 -28.71
CA ASP A 174 -6.77 8.19 -29.71
C ASP A 174 -5.40 8.80 -29.33
N ASP A 175 -5.24 9.22 -28.09
CA ASP A 175 -3.90 9.55 -27.56
C ASP A 175 -3.19 8.30 -27.05
N GLU A 176 -1.85 8.37 -27.01
CA GLU A 176 -0.97 7.28 -26.58
C GLU A 176 -1.35 6.76 -25.20
N TYR A 177 -1.56 7.67 -24.25
CA TYR A 177 -1.99 7.35 -22.90
C TYR A 177 -3.31 6.57 -22.85
N GLY A 178 -4.31 6.97 -23.64
CA GLY A 178 -5.59 6.31 -23.74
C GLY A 178 -5.47 4.88 -24.24
N ARG A 179 -4.69 4.66 -25.31
CA ARG A 179 -4.44 3.32 -25.86
C ARG A 179 -3.69 2.42 -24.89
N GLU A 180 -2.64 2.93 -24.24
CA GLU A 180 -1.88 2.18 -23.23
C GLU A 180 -2.77 1.80 -22.05
N ARG A 181 -3.52 2.76 -21.51
CA ARG A 181 -4.41 2.49 -20.37
C ARG A 181 -5.54 1.53 -20.73
N ALA A 182 -6.11 1.63 -21.93
CA ALA A 182 -7.10 0.68 -22.41
C ALA A 182 -6.52 -0.74 -22.54
N ALA A 183 -5.29 -0.88 -23.03
CA ALA A 183 -4.60 -2.16 -23.11
C ALA A 183 -4.31 -2.77 -21.73
N GLU A 184 -3.85 -1.96 -20.76
CA GLU A 184 -3.67 -2.38 -19.37
C GLU A 184 -4.97 -2.88 -18.76
N LEU A 185 -6.06 -2.12 -18.87
CA LEU A 185 -7.37 -2.49 -18.32
C LEU A 185 -7.90 -3.79 -18.92
N ARG A 186 -7.72 -4.01 -20.23
CA ARG A 186 -8.07 -5.27 -20.89
C ARG A 186 -7.23 -6.44 -20.35
N SER A 187 -5.93 -6.21 -20.11
CA SER A 187 -5.05 -7.21 -19.49
C SER A 187 -5.47 -7.53 -18.05
N GLU A 188 -5.86 -6.53 -17.25
CA GLU A 188 -6.33 -6.71 -15.88
C GLU A 188 -7.66 -7.51 -15.84
N ILE A 189 -8.59 -7.21 -16.75
CA ILE A 189 -9.84 -7.97 -16.91
C ILE A 189 -9.54 -9.44 -17.24
N ALA A 190 -8.64 -9.68 -18.19
CA ALA A 190 -8.27 -11.04 -18.58
C ALA A 190 -7.63 -11.82 -17.42
N ALA A 191 -6.75 -11.17 -16.64
CA ALA A 191 -6.13 -11.77 -15.46
C ALA A 191 -7.16 -12.09 -14.36
N ALA A 192 -8.12 -11.19 -14.11
CA ALA A 192 -9.21 -11.42 -13.17
C ALA A 192 -10.11 -12.58 -13.60
N GLN A 193 -10.42 -12.70 -14.90
CA GLN A 193 -11.20 -13.80 -15.44
C GLN A 193 -10.46 -15.14 -15.30
N ALA A 194 -9.17 -15.17 -15.64
CA ALA A 194 -8.34 -16.37 -15.48
C ALA A 194 -8.27 -16.83 -14.00
N LEU A 195 -8.22 -15.89 -13.06
CA LEU A 195 -8.33 -16.19 -11.64
C LEU A 195 -9.67 -16.85 -11.31
N ILE A 196 -10.80 -16.28 -11.74
CA ILE A 196 -12.14 -16.86 -11.52
C ILE A 196 -12.24 -18.28 -12.08
N ASP A 197 -11.78 -18.49 -13.31
CA ASP A 197 -11.83 -19.79 -13.98
C ASP A 197 -11.01 -20.83 -13.20
N SER A 198 -9.81 -20.45 -12.72
CA SER A 198 -8.96 -21.31 -11.89
C SER A 198 -9.61 -21.69 -10.55
N LEU A 199 -10.39 -20.80 -9.96
CA LEU A 199 -11.09 -21.07 -8.71
C LEU A 199 -12.26 -22.04 -8.92
N THR A 200 -12.97 -21.91 -10.03
CA THR A 200 -14.16 -22.73 -10.36
C THR A 200 -13.76 -24.14 -10.80
N ALA A 201 -12.67 -24.29 -11.56
CA ALA A 201 -12.19 -25.60 -12.01
C ALA A 201 -11.81 -26.54 -10.86
N GLN A 202 -11.37 -25.99 -9.73
CA GLN A 202 -11.01 -26.77 -8.54
C GLN A 202 -12.25 -27.27 -7.76
N ASP A 203 -13.37 -26.55 -7.84
CA ASP A 203 -14.61 -26.94 -7.16
C ASP A 203 -15.31 -28.13 -7.87
N GLY A 204 -15.03 -28.34 -9.16
CA GLY A 204 -15.56 -29.48 -9.93
C GLY A 204 -14.74 -30.78 -9.81
N ALA A 205 -13.60 -30.74 -9.11
CA ALA A 205 -12.68 -31.87 -8.95
C ALA A 205 -12.75 -32.53 -7.56
N ALA A 206 -13.57 -32.00 -6.66
CA ALA A 206 -13.80 -32.50 -5.30
C ALA A 206 -15.17 -33.19 -5.20
#